data_AF-A0A1U7GKG4-F1
#
_entry.id   AF-A0A1U7GKG4-F1
#
_cell.length_a   1.000
_cell.length_b   1.000
_cell.length_c   1.000
_cell.angle_alpha   90.00
_cell.angle_beta   90.00
_cell.angle_gamma   90.00
#
_symmetry.space_group_name_H-M   'P 1'
#
loop_
_entity.id
_entity.type
_entity.pdbx_description
1 polymer ?
#
loop_
_entity_poly.entity_id
_entity_poly.type
_entity_poly.pdbx_seq_one_letter_code
_entity_poly.pdbx_strand_id
1 'polypeptide(L)'
;MDLESYLKEPVSTDRPRTSGWLSAGRLEVPSGVMVVADPTFLFHAEPIEVGAGTFAIEVALSDFAGRRLVSKLRAVRAPGGAVGADVQRFIVDSGRVGLADVDRFHAETDPLDDAGYQDYIAGTKGDDLVGILHADGPSPLFFAGTGFGSGAYLIREIVRDGERVGLQVVFANLDVDDPQDG
;
A
#
# COMPACT_ATOMS: atom_id res chain seq x y z
N MET A 1 -4.81 16.03 -10.50
CA MET A 1 -4.71 16.48 -9.09
C MET A 1 -3.70 15.59 -8.40
N ASP A 2 -2.80 16.14 -7.59
CA ASP A 2 -1.84 15.36 -6.81
C ASP A 2 -2.40 15.04 -5.40
N LEU A 3 -1.70 14.16 -4.69
CA LEU A 3 -2.10 13.71 -3.35
C LEU A 3 -2.21 14.87 -2.36
N GLU A 4 -1.21 15.76 -2.33
CA GLU A 4 -1.17 16.90 -1.40
C GLU A 4 -2.37 17.84 -1.61
N SER A 5 -2.73 18.12 -2.86
CA SER A 5 -3.87 18.96 -3.20
C SER A 5 -5.19 18.28 -2.83
N TYR A 6 -5.34 16.98 -3.12
CA TYR A 6 -6.56 16.25 -2.77
C TYR A 6 -6.77 16.22 -1.25
N LEU A 7 -5.71 15.99 -0.48
CA LEU A 7 -5.77 15.97 0.99
C LEU A 7 -6.23 17.30 1.61
N LYS A 8 -5.99 18.43 0.94
CA LYS A 8 -6.45 19.76 1.37
C LYS A 8 -7.93 20.02 1.07
N GLU A 9 -8.55 19.22 0.20
CA GLU A 9 -9.97 19.39 -0.09
C GLU A 9 -10.83 18.96 1.10
N PRO A 10 -11.94 19.69 1.39
CA PRO A 10 -12.91 19.27 2.39
C PRO A 10 -13.39 17.84 2.13
N VAL A 11 -13.55 17.05 3.19
CA VAL A 11 -14.11 15.70 3.09
C VAL A 11 -15.58 15.82 2.68
N SER A 12 -15.99 15.09 1.64
CA SER A 12 -17.40 15.04 1.24
C SER A 12 -18.23 14.39 2.35
N THR A 13 -19.29 15.07 2.79
CA THR A 13 -20.20 14.59 3.84
C THR A 13 -21.58 14.24 3.32
N ASP A 14 -21.89 14.67 2.09
CA ASP A 14 -23.18 14.60 1.42
C ASP A 14 -23.31 13.40 0.47
N ARG A 15 -22.21 13.00 -0.17
CA ARG A 15 -22.13 11.83 -1.07
C ARG A 15 -20.75 11.19 -1.02
N PRO A 16 -20.62 9.87 -1.30
CA PRO A 16 -19.32 9.28 -1.46
C PRO A 16 -18.58 9.92 -2.64
N ARG A 17 -17.28 10.13 -2.48
CA ARG A 17 -16.41 10.69 -3.52
C ARG A 17 -15.12 9.88 -3.55
N THR A 18 -14.71 9.44 -4.74
CA THR A 18 -13.47 8.68 -4.92
C THR A 18 -12.52 9.44 -5.82
N SER A 19 -11.25 9.46 -5.46
CA SER A 19 -10.18 9.99 -6.30
C SER A 19 -9.84 9.00 -7.42
N GLY A 20 -9.19 9.50 -8.47
CA GLY A 20 -8.37 8.63 -9.30
C GLY A 20 -7.14 8.12 -8.53
N TRP A 21 -6.22 7.44 -9.23
CA TRP A 21 -4.91 7.12 -8.66
C TRP A 21 -4.10 8.39 -8.42
N LEU A 22 -3.60 8.53 -7.19
CA LEU A 22 -2.76 9.64 -6.74
C LEU A 22 -1.38 9.08 -6.40
N SER A 23 -0.32 9.70 -6.94
CA SER A 23 1.06 9.34 -6.62
C SER A 23 1.34 9.67 -5.16
N ALA A 24 1.82 8.67 -4.42
CA ALA A 24 2.15 8.79 -3.01
C ALA A 24 3.64 8.65 -2.72
N GLY A 25 4.40 8.04 -3.64
CA GLY A 25 5.85 7.96 -3.52
C GLY A 25 6.45 6.98 -4.50
N ARG A 26 7.68 6.56 -4.19
CA ARG A 26 8.40 5.52 -4.93
C ARG A 26 9.04 4.55 -3.95
N LEU A 27 9.07 3.28 -4.33
CA LEU A 27 9.76 2.22 -3.61
C LEU A 27 10.80 1.60 -4.54
N GLU A 28 12.05 1.58 -4.09
CA GLU A 28 13.14 0.90 -4.79
C GLU A 28 13.19 -0.56 -4.34
N VAL A 29 13.07 -1.48 -5.30
CA VAL A 29 13.07 -2.92 -5.07
C VAL A 29 14.20 -3.59 -5.85
N PRO A 30 15.46 -3.41 -5.44
CA PRO A 30 16.60 -4.00 -6.13
C PRO A 30 16.63 -5.54 -6.08
N SER A 31 16.05 -6.16 -5.04
CA SER A 31 15.97 -7.63 -4.95
C SER A 31 15.02 -8.22 -6.00
N GLY A 32 14.08 -7.41 -6.49
CA GLY A 32 12.96 -7.85 -7.30
C GLY A 32 11.88 -8.61 -6.53
N VAL A 33 11.93 -8.56 -5.20
CA VAL A 33 10.99 -9.25 -4.31
C VAL A 33 10.46 -8.24 -3.29
N MET A 34 9.14 -8.17 -3.16
CA MET A 34 8.46 -7.32 -2.20
C MET A 34 7.83 -8.15 -1.08
N VAL A 35 7.79 -7.58 0.12
CA VAL A 35 6.90 -8.03 1.19
C VAL A 35 5.74 -7.06 1.34
N VAL A 36 4.53 -7.61 1.53
CA VAL A 36 3.31 -6.84 1.74
C VAL A 36 2.54 -7.46 2.90
N ALA A 37 2.35 -6.70 3.98
CA ALA A 37 1.62 -7.16 5.16
C ALA A 37 1.23 -5.97 6.05
N ASP A 38 0.55 -6.26 7.16
CA ASP A 38 0.56 -5.33 8.29
C ASP A 38 2.01 -5.05 8.74
N PRO A 39 2.38 -3.79 9.03
CA PRO A 39 3.71 -3.47 9.56
C PRO A 39 4.10 -4.28 10.81
N THR A 40 3.14 -4.69 11.63
CA THR A 40 3.36 -5.51 12.84
C THR A 40 3.77 -6.95 12.51
N PHE A 41 3.40 -7.43 11.32
CA PHE A 41 3.61 -8.82 10.88
C PHE A 41 4.52 -8.91 9.65
N LEU A 42 5.21 -7.81 9.28
CA LEU A 42 5.94 -7.75 8.02
C LEU A 42 7.10 -8.76 7.96
N PHE A 43 7.70 -9.08 9.11
CA PHE A 43 8.75 -10.10 9.20
C PHE A 43 8.26 -11.55 8.99
N HIS A 44 6.94 -11.77 9.03
CA HIS A 44 6.29 -13.04 8.74
C HIS A 44 5.65 -13.07 7.35
N ALA A 45 5.77 -11.98 6.59
CA ALA A 45 5.16 -11.90 5.27
C ALA A 45 5.85 -12.85 4.30
N GLU A 46 5.06 -13.58 3.52
CA GLU A 46 5.60 -14.35 2.41
C GLU A 46 6.10 -13.39 1.31
N PRO A 47 7.33 -13.57 0.78
CA PRO A 47 7.86 -12.72 -0.26
C PRO A 47 7.17 -12.91 -1.61
N ILE A 48 6.98 -11.82 -2.34
CA ILE A 48 6.31 -11.80 -3.66
C ILE A 48 7.30 -11.35 -4.73
N GLU A 49 7.59 -12.21 -5.68
CA GLU A 49 8.38 -11.84 -6.86
C GLU A 49 7.63 -10.82 -7.73
N VAL A 50 8.29 -9.67 -7.95
CA VAL A 50 7.78 -8.55 -8.74
C VAL A 50 8.77 -8.06 -9.79
N GLY A 51 10.00 -8.58 -9.80
CA GLY A 51 11.09 -8.13 -10.66
C GLY A 51 11.74 -6.84 -10.15
N ALA A 52 13.06 -6.73 -10.34
CA ALA A 52 13.83 -5.62 -9.78
C ALA A 52 13.50 -4.28 -10.46
N GLY A 53 13.52 -3.20 -9.67
CA GLY A 53 13.40 -1.84 -10.19
C GLY A 53 12.72 -0.86 -9.25
N THR A 54 12.38 0.30 -9.80
CA THR A 54 11.65 1.36 -9.09
C THR A 54 10.15 1.22 -9.33
N PHE A 55 9.38 1.19 -8.26
CA PHE A 55 7.91 1.12 -8.31
C PHE A 55 7.32 2.45 -7.89
N ALA A 56 6.40 2.98 -8.69
CA ALA A 56 5.52 4.06 -8.27
C ALA A 56 4.52 3.51 -7.26
N ILE A 57 4.40 4.18 -6.12
CA ILE A 57 3.40 3.86 -5.11
C ILE A 57 2.25 4.83 -5.27
N GLU A 58 1.06 4.27 -5.51
CA GLU A 58 -0.13 5.04 -5.81
C GLU A 58 -1.28 4.58 -4.92
N VAL A 59 -2.11 5.54 -4.52
CA VAL A 59 -3.31 5.30 -3.72
C VAL A 59 -4.53 5.85 -4.42
N ALA A 60 -5.68 5.22 -4.17
CA ALA A 60 -6.98 5.85 -4.39
C ALA A 60 -7.58 6.17 -3.03
N LEU A 61 -8.13 7.37 -2.88
CA LEU A 61 -8.79 7.84 -1.67
C LEU A 61 -10.29 7.89 -1.89
N SER A 62 -11.06 7.53 -0.87
CA SER A 62 -12.51 7.69 -0.85
C SER A 62 -12.95 8.48 0.37
N ASP A 63 -13.86 9.41 0.17
CA ASP A 63 -14.61 10.09 1.22
C ASP A 63 -15.89 9.27 1.49
N PHE A 64 -16.06 8.77 2.71
CA PHE A 64 -17.21 7.98 3.14
C PHE A 64 -17.53 8.24 4.61
N ALA A 65 -18.82 8.37 4.94
CA ALA A 65 -19.30 8.63 6.30
C ALA A 65 -18.57 9.78 7.02
N GLY A 66 -18.25 10.86 6.29
CA GLY A 66 -17.54 12.03 6.84
C GLY A 66 -16.05 11.81 7.11
N ARG A 67 -15.46 10.74 6.58
CA ARG A 67 -14.02 10.43 6.73
C ARG A 67 -13.38 10.23 5.36
N ARG A 68 -12.11 10.58 5.23
CA ARG A 68 -11.27 10.26 4.07
C ARG A 68 -10.42 9.04 4.38
N LEU A 69 -10.37 8.10 3.45
CA LEU A 69 -9.84 6.76 3.65
C LEU A 69 -9.03 6.31 2.42
N VAL A 70 -7.99 5.51 2.59
CA VAL A 70 -7.36 4.81 1.45
C VAL A 70 -8.24 3.63 1.06
N SER A 71 -8.76 3.63 -0.17
CA SER A 71 -9.62 2.58 -0.71
C SER A 71 -8.84 1.56 -1.54
N LYS A 72 -7.79 1.99 -2.23
CA LYS A 72 -6.93 1.12 -3.04
C LYS A 72 -5.47 1.57 -2.90
N LEU A 73 -4.55 0.60 -2.94
CA LEU A 73 -3.10 0.81 -2.92
C LEU A 73 -2.48 -0.03 -4.03
N ARG A 74 -1.52 0.52 -4.76
CA ARG A 74 -0.73 -0.27 -5.72
C ARG A 74 0.73 0.18 -5.78
N ALA A 75 1.58 -0.78 -6.12
CA ALA A 75 2.97 -0.57 -6.48
C ALA A 75 3.16 -1.03 -7.93
N VAL A 76 3.56 -0.13 -8.83
CA VAL A 76 3.70 -0.42 -10.27
C VAL A 76 5.02 0.09 -10.85
N ARG A 77 5.75 -0.75 -11.60
CA ARG A 77 6.99 -0.34 -12.30
C ARG A 77 6.74 0.41 -13.60
N ALA A 78 5.55 0.22 -14.19
CA ALA A 78 5.15 0.86 -15.43
C ALA A 78 3.67 1.28 -15.35
N PRO A 79 3.30 2.44 -15.90
CA PRO A 79 1.90 2.86 -15.95
C PRO A 79 1.08 1.89 -16.82
N GLY A 80 -0.20 1.73 -16.47
CA GLY A 80 -1.12 0.82 -17.15
C GLY A 80 -1.04 -0.62 -16.64
N GLY A 81 -1.52 -1.56 -17.46
CA GLY A 81 -1.70 -2.96 -17.06
C GLY A 81 -3.12 -3.26 -16.56
N ALA A 82 -3.48 -4.54 -16.57
CA ALA A 82 -4.75 -5.05 -16.08
C ALA A 82 -4.57 -5.72 -14.72
N VAL A 83 -5.57 -5.61 -13.85
CA VAL A 83 -5.58 -6.36 -12.59
C VAL A 83 -5.80 -7.83 -12.90
N GLY A 84 -4.84 -8.67 -12.50
CA GLY A 84 -4.81 -10.11 -12.76
C GLY A 84 -5.35 -10.93 -11.58
N ALA A 85 -4.74 -12.10 -11.40
CA ALA A 85 -5.12 -13.08 -10.39
C ALA A 85 -4.76 -12.63 -8.96
N ASP A 86 -5.38 -13.29 -7.99
CA ASP A 86 -4.99 -13.20 -6.59
C ASP A 86 -3.62 -13.89 -6.42
N VAL A 87 -2.68 -13.17 -5.83
CA VAL A 87 -1.32 -13.64 -5.56
C VAL A 87 -1.24 -14.22 -4.15
N GLN A 88 -1.75 -13.47 -3.18
CA GLN A 88 -1.61 -13.80 -1.78
C GLN A 88 -2.71 -13.11 -0.96
N ARG A 89 -3.07 -13.72 0.17
CA ARG A 89 -3.95 -13.13 1.19
C ARG A 89 -3.12 -12.72 2.40
N PHE A 90 -3.45 -11.60 3.01
CA PHE A 90 -2.82 -11.15 4.25
C PHE A 90 -3.86 -10.57 5.23
N ILE A 91 -3.47 -10.43 6.49
CA ILE A 91 -4.29 -9.87 7.56
C ILE A 91 -3.68 -8.53 7.97
N VAL A 92 -4.55 -7.56 8.23
CA VAL A 92 -4.23 -6.27 8.82
C VAL A 92 -4.87 -6.20 10.20
N ASP A 93 -4.11 -5.73 11.18
CA ASP A 93 -4.54 -5.58 12.57
C ASP A 93 -4.25 -4.16 13.12
N SER A 94 -3.12 -3.57 12.73
CA SER A 94 -2.74 -2.19 13.09
C SER A 94 -3.49 -1.11 12.31
N GLY A 95 -4.32 -1.50 11.35
CA GLY A 95 -5.00 -0.58 10.43
C GLY A 95 -4.06 0.02 9.37
N ARG A 96 -2.89 -0.59 9.13
CA ARG A 96 -1.91 -0.17 8.13
C ARG A 96 -1.46 -1.35 7.28
N VAL A 97 -1.06 -1.08 6.05
CA VAL A 97 -0.32 -2.00 5.18
C VAL A 97 1.03 -1.42 4.87
N GLY A 98 2.08 -2.19 5.09
CA GLY A 98 3.44 -1.88 4.69
C GLY A 98 3.85 -2.59 3.40
N LEU A 99 4.72 -1.94 2.63
CA LEU A 99 5.42 -2.48 1.47
C LEU A 99 6.90 -2.16 1.59
N ALA A 100 7.74 -3.16 1.37
CA ALA A 100 9.19 -3.00 1.38
C ALA A 100 9.85 -3.98 0.40
N ASP A 101 11.08 -3.64 -0.01
CA ASP A 101 12.01 -4.61 -0.61
C ASP A 101 12.45 -5.62 0.46
N VAL A 102 12.39 -6.91 0.14
CA VAL A 102 12.60 -7.97 1.13
C VAL A 102 14.00 -7.94 1.74
N ASP A 103 15.05 -7.80 0.90
CA ASP A 103 16.44 -7.86 1.36
C ASP A 103 16.78 -6.66 2.24
N ARG A 104 16.33 -5.46 1.84
CA ARG A 104 16.52 -4.25 2.64
C ARG A 104 15.74 -4.30 3.95
N PHE A 105 14.52 -4.84 3.92
CA PHE A 105 13.72 -5.00 5.13
C PHE A 105 14.40 -5.96 6.12
N HIS A 106 14.86 -7.13 5.68
CA HIS A 106 15.56 -8.08 6.53
C HIS A 106 16.88 -7.53 7.07
N ALA A 107 17.68 -6.85 6.24
CA ALA A 107 18.95 -6.27 6.68
C ALA A 107 18.80 -5.32 7.88
N GLU A 108 17.69 -4.59 7.96
CA GLU A 108 17.40 -3.66 9.06
C GLU A 108 16.70 -4.31 10.25
N THR A 109 15.87 -5.33 10.01
CA THR A 109 14.98 -5.88 11.05
C THR A 109 15.46 -7.17 11.68
N ASP A 110 16.23 -8.00 10.98
CA ASP A 110 16.80 -9.25 11.52
C ASP A 110 17.67 -9.04 12.77
N PRO A 111 18.42 -7.92 12.94
CA PRO A 111 19.20 -7.67 14.15
C PRO A 111 18.37 -7.20 15.36
N LEU A 112 17.09 -6.85 15.18
CA LEU A 112 16.27 -6.25 16.21
C LEU A 112 15.63 -7.33 17.10
N ASP A 113 15.48 -7.03 18.39
CA ASP A 113 14.57 -7.76 19.26
C ASP A 113 13.13 -7.24 19.11
N ASP A 114 12.17 -7.87 19.79
CA ASP A 114 10.75 -7.48 19.70
C ASP A 114 10.54 -6.00 20.04
N ALA A 115 11.23 -5.48 21.07
CA ALA A 115 11.11 -4.09 21.48
C ALA A 115 11.69 -3.15 20.41
N GLY A 116 12.88 -3.47 19.89
CA GLY A 116 13.49 -2.73 18.79
C GLY A 116 12.66 -2.75 17.52
N TYR A 117 11.98 -3.86 17.22
CA TYR A 117 11.05 -3.94 16.10
C TYR A 117 9.80 -3.06 16.31
N GLN A 118 9.24 -3.03 17.53
CA GLN A 118 8.13 -2.14 17.85
C GLN A 118 8.52 -0.66 17.70
N ASP A 119 9.71 -0.29 18.18
CA ASP A 119 10.25 1.05 18.02
C ASP A 119 10.51 1.38 16.54
N TYR A 120 10.97 0.38 15.77
CA TYR A 120 11.11 0.49 14.32
C TYR A 120 9.75 0.79 13.66
N ILE A 121 8.70 0.01 13.90
CA ILE A 121 7.41 0.27 13.22
C ILE A 121 6.68 1.53 13.72
N ALA A 122 7.06 2.08 14.89
CA ALA A 122 6.47 3.31 15.44
C ALA A 122 6.95 4.59 14.72
N GLY A 123 8.14 4.57 14.11
CA GLY A 123 8.73 5.75 13.45
C GLY A 123 8.08 6.06 12.10
N THR A 124 7.35 7.17 11.98
CA THR A 124 6.66 7.55 10.73
C THR A 124 7.06 8.94 10.24
N LYS A 125 7.18 9.11 8.91
CA LYS A 125 7.24 10.39 8.21
C LYS A 125 6.13 10.42 7.14
N GLY A 126 5.09 11.20 7.37
CA GLY A 126 3.89 11.24 6.53
C GLY A 126 2.66 11.61 7.34
N ASP A 127 1.48 11.35 6.79
CA ASP A 127 0.22 11.42 7.52
C ASP A 127 -0.30 10.02 7.87
N ASP A 128 -1.42 9.94 8.59
CA ASP A 128 -2.01 8.67 9.01
C ASP A 128 -2.56 7.81 7.85
N LEU A 129 -2.81 8.42 6.68
CA LEU A 129 -3.33 7.73 5.50
C LEU A 129 -2.20 7.15 4.66
N VAL A 130 -1.11 7.90 4.45
CA VAL A 130 0.01 7.46 3.63
C VAL A 130 1.32 8.07 4.10
N GLY A 131 2.36 7.26 4.15
CA GLY A 131 3.68 7.74 4.53
C GLY A 131 4.78 6.72 4.36
N ILE A 132 5.95 7.08 4.87
CA ILE A 132 7.14 6.24 4.89
C ILE A 132 7.56 6.07 6.34
N LEU A 133 7.71 4.83 6.79
CA LEU A 133 8.43 4.52 8.02
C LEU A 133 9.93 4.57 7.71
N HIS A 134 10.72 5.23 8.56
CA HIS A 134 12.17 5.39 8.39
C HIS A 134 12.63 5.98 7.05
N ALA A 135 12.03 7.11 6.66
CA ALA A 135 12.32 7.74 5.36
C ALA A 135 13.79 8.16 5.12
N ASP A 136 14.57 8.36 6.18
CA ASP A 136 15.98 8.73 6.10
C ASP A 136 16.92 7.52 6.28
N GLY A 137 16.35 6.30 6.39
CA GLY A 137 17.07 5.03 6.51
C GLY A 137 17.27 4.29 5.17
N PRO A 138 18.10 3.24 5.14
CA PRO A 138 18.41 2.49 3.92
C PRO A 138 17.25 1.60 3.43
N SER A 139 16.24 1.35 4.28
CA SER A 139 15.04 0.58 3.95
C SER A 139 13.78 1.42 4.17
N PRO A 140 13.28 2.12 3.14
CA PRO A 140 12.00 2.82 3.25
C PRO A 140 10.86 1.79 3.24
N LEU A 141 10.16 1.65 4.36
CA LEU A 141 8.90 0.92 4.40
C LEU A 141 7.78 1.89 4.08
N PHE A 142 7.17 1.73 2.92
CA PHE A 142 6.03 2.56 2.53
C PHE A 142 4.77 2.02 3.18
N PHE A 143 3.96 2.87 3.80
CA PHE A 143 2.69 2.43 4.39
C PHE A 143 1.48 3.18 3.85
N ALA A 144 0.34 2.51 3.87
CA ALA A 144 -0.97 3.11 3.71
C ALA A 144 -1.91 2.67 4.85
N GLY A 145 -2.64 3.61 5.42
CA GLY A 145 -3.70 3.34 6.40
C GLY A 145 -4.89 2.67 5.71
N THR A 146 -5.24 1.46 6.14
CA THR A 146 -6.41 0.76 5.61
C THR A 146 -7.66 1.49 6.05
N GLY A 147 -8.41 2.05 5.10
CA GLY A 147 -9.58 2.87 5.38
C GLY A 147 -10.65 2.25 6.29
N PHE A 148 -10.75 0.93 6.28
CA PHE A 148 -11.77 0.17 7.01
C PHE A 148 -11.20 -0.59 8.22
N GLY A 149 -9.93 -0.34 8.56
CA GLY A 149 -9.25 -0.95 9.69
C GLY A 149 -8.86 -2.41 9.44
N SER A 150 -8.85 -3.16 10.54
CA SER A 150 -8.40 -4.55 10.58
C SER A 150 -9.28 -5.47 9.73
N GLY A 151 -8.66 -6.43 9.06
CA GLY A 151 -9.38 -7.31 8.14
C GLY A 151 -8.44 -8.20 7.34
N ALA A 152 -9.02 -9.05 6.50
CA ALA A 152 -8.27 -9.85 5.56
C ALA A 152 -8.43 -9.30 4.14
N TYR A 153 -7.31 -9.12 3.46
CA TYR A 153 -7.26 -8.50 2.15
C TYR A 153 -6.49 -9.38 1.16
N LEU A 154 -6.76 -9.16 -0.12
CA LEU A 154 -6.12 -9.88 -1.23
C LEU A 154 -5.15 -8.96 -1.95
N ILE A 155 -3.96 -9.49 -2.20
CA ILE A 155 -2.95 -8.90 -3.07
C ILE A 155 -3.19 -9.48 -4.46
N ARG A 156 -3.43 -8.62 -5.43
CA ARG A 156 -3.64 -8.98 -6.83
C ARG A 156 -2.48 -8.48 -7.66
N GLU A 157 -2.09 -9.24 -8.66
CA GLU A 157 -1.05 -8.79 -9.58
C GLU A 157 -1.58 -7.74 -10.56
N ILE A 158 -0.69 -6.91 -11.07
CA ILE A 158 -0.92 -6.05 -12.22
C ILE A 158 -0.09 -6.62 -13.36
N VAL A 159 -0.74 -6.99 -14.46
CA VAL A 159 -0.11 -7.65 -15.61
C VAL A 159 -0.17 -6.73 -16.82
N ARG A 160 0.95 -6.61 -17.52
CA ARG A 160 1.07 -5.89 -18.79
C ARG A 160 1.90 -6.72 -19.74
N ASP A 161 1.40 -6.91 -20.96
CA ASP A 161 2.09 -7.67 -22.02
C ASP A 161 2.50 -9.10 -21.58
N GLY A 162 1.72 -9.72 -20.68
CA GLY A 162 1.97 -11.05 -20.14
C GLY A 162 2.93 -11.09 -18.94
N GLU A 163 3.49 -9.95 -18.53
CA GLU A 163 4.40 -9.86 -17.39
C GLU A 163 3.76 -9.17 -16.19
N ARG A 164 4.06 -9.66 -14.98
CA ARG A 164 3.71 -8.95 -13.74
C ARG A 164 4.55 -7.68 -13.63
N VAL A 165 3.88 -6.53 -13.64
CA VAL A 165 4.48 -5.19 -13.51
C VAL A 165 4.15 -4.51 -12.18
N GLY A 166 3.40 -5.15 -11.31
CA GLY A 166 3.04 -4.58 -10.01
C GLY A 166 2.10 -5.43 -9.18
N LEU A 167 1.73 -4.87 -8.03
CA LEU A 167 0.79 -5.43 -7.07
C LEU A 167 -0.27 -4.38 -6.71
N GLN A 168 -1.48 -4.84 -6.42
CA GLN A 168 -2.60 -4.02 -5.97
C GLN A 168 -3.31 -4.67 -4.79
N VAL A 169 -3.72 -3.83 -3.83
CA VAL A 169 -4.63 -4.20 -2.76
C VAL A 169 -5.85 -3.28 -2.81
N VAL A 170 -7.04 -3.86 -2.67
CA VAL A 170 -8.29 -3.12 -2.51
C VAL A 170 -8.76 -3.29 -1.08
N PHE A 171 -8.86 -2.17 -0.35
CA PHE A 171 -9.33 -2.14 1.04
C PHE A 171 -10.84 -1.95 1.12
N ALA A 172 -11.39 -1.20 0.16
CA ALA A 172 -12.82 -1.09 -0.01
C ALA A 172 -13.16 -0.78 -1.45
N ASN A 173 -14.16 -1.49 -1.97
CA ASN A 173 -14.80 -1.12 -3.20
C ASN A 173 -16.03 -0.28 -2.86
N LEU A 174 -15.85 1.03 -2.89
CA LEU A 174 -16.95 2.00 -2.81
C LEU A 174 -17.35 2.46 -4.20
N ASP A 175 -17.24 1.59 -5.21
CA ASP A 175 -17.66 1.90 -6.57
C ASP A 175 -19.16 2.17 -6.56
N VAL A 176 -19.53 3.46 -6.47
CA VAL A 176 -20.93 3.92 -6.51
C VAL A 176 -21.49 3.89 -7.93
N ASP A 177 -20.63 3.65 -8.93
CA ASP A 177 -20.94 3.71 -10.36
C ASP A 177 -20.52 2.45 -11.15
N ASP A 178 -20.23 1.30 -10.50
CA ASP A 178 -19.98 0.05 -11.24
C ASP A 178 -21.29 -0.76 -11.36
N PRO A 179 -21.94 -0.78 -12.54
CA PRO A 179 -23.20 -1.50 -12.74
C PRO A 179 -23.02 -3.02 -12.84
N GLN A 180 -21.93 -3.59 -12.35
CA GLN A 180 -21.64 -5.02 -12.52
C GLN A 180 -22.33 -5.95 -11.51
N ASP A 181 -23.08 -5.42 -10.56
CA ASP A 181 -23.98 -6.21 -9.70
C ASP A 181 -25.46 -5.82 -9.91
N GLY A 182 -25.95 -6.02 -11.14
CA GLY A 182 -27.37 -5.91 -11.51
C GLY A 182 -27.87 -7.18 -12.21
#